data_AF-A0A5D0WNK7-F1
#
_entry.id   AF-A0A5D0WNK7-F1
#
_cell.length_a   1.000
_cell.length_b   1.000
_cell.length_c   1.000
_cell.angle_alpha   90.00
_cell.angle_beta   90.00
_cell.angle_gamma   90.00
#
_symmetry.space_group_name_H-M   'P 1'
#
loop_
_entity.id
_entity.type
_entity.pdbx_description
1 polymer ?
#
loop_
_entity_poly.entity_id
_entity_poly.type
_entity_poly.pdbx_seq_one_letter_code
_entity_poly.pdbx_strand_id
1 'polypeptide(L)'
;MSKEKTVLIFGAGATAALGMPPTEKQNDFFRTFFFSDVIDLKNHDLTEQDVKQFAALKKLKAENEFNIEDLINFVKYFFIEDEESFKMIDLYNLIDIQIHKGFNLTMYESESGDKKTLYPHQLVQYRKGILVVLQEYFSMQIKKAQQKDEFDLYVDFFQEMGKVLLQEKGELILEGLDLLRDSDFVFSNFSYLSFNWDVLLLWSMFIAHRGRCPEAGASEAGA
;
A
#
# COMPACT_ATOMS: atom_id res chain seq x y z
N MET A 1 3.93 34.91 -14.14
CA MET A 1 5.07 34.71 -13.22
C MET A 1 5.09 33.25 -12.83
N SER A 2 6.22 32.56 -13.01
CA SER A 2 6.39 31.18 -12.54
C SER A 2 6.44 31.20 -11.01
N LYS A 3 5.33 30.87 -10.33
CA LYS A 3 5.35 30.61 -8.88
C LYS A 3 6.39 29.52 -8.62
N GLU A 4 7.37 29.80 -7.77
CA GLU A 4 8.41 28.84 -7.40
C GLU A 4 7.73 27.59 -6.85
N LYS A 5 7.93 26.44 -7.51
CA LYS A 5 7.44 25.16 -7.02
C LYS A 5 8.36 24.72 -5.89
N THR A 6 7.87 24.75 -4.66
CA THR A 6 8.60 24.23 -3.50
C THR A 6 8.81 22.74 -3.68
N VAL A 7 10.06 22.31 -3.89
CA VAL A 7 10.43 20.90 -3.97
C VAL A 7 10.87 20.44 -2.58
N LEU A 8 10.07 19.58 -1.97
CA LEU A 8 10.36 18.95 -0.68
C LEU A 8 10.80 17.51 -0.95
N ILE A 9 11.99 17.13 -0.48
CA ILE A 9 12.56 15.79 -0.73
C ILE A 9 12.59 15.02 0.59
N PHE A 10 11.87 13.90 0.63
CA PHE A 10 11.89 12.97 1.76
C PHE A 10 12.78 11.76 1.49
N GLY A 11 13.68 11.47 2.43
CA GLY A 11 14.54 10.29 2.41
C GLY A 11 14.06 9.21 3.40
N ALA A 12 14.47 7.97 3.18
CA ALA A 12 14.12 6.79 3.99
C ALA A 12 14.54 6.86 5.48
N GLY A 13 15.30 7.88 5.89
CA GLY A 13 15.69 8.10 7.29
C GLY A 13 14.54 8.56 8.19
N ALA A 14 13.54 9.23 7.63
CA ALA A 14 12.37 9.72 8.37
C ALA A 14 11.52 8.58 8.95
N THR A 15 11.27 7.56 8.14
CA THR A 15 10.55 6.33 8.51
C THR A 15 11.30 5.49 9.55
N ALA A 16 12.63 5.42 9.43
CA ALA A 16 13.47 4.69 10.37
C ALA A 16 13.40 5.26 11.80
N ALA A 17 13.33 6.59 11.95
CA ALA A 17 13.14 7.25 13.26
C ALA A 17 11.85 6.80 13.94
N LEU A 18 10.78 6.60 13.15
CA LEU A 18 9.51 6.07 13.62
C LEU A 18 9.48 4.55 13.80
N GLY A 19 10.61 3.87 13.59
CA GLY A 19 10.74 2.42 13.79
C GLY A 19 10.08 1.61 12.69
N MET A 20 9.78 2.23 11.55
CA MET A 20 9.23 1.51 10.41
C MET A 20 10.30 0.57 9.84
N PRO A 21 9.94 -0.68 9.52
CA PRO A 21 10.88 -1.65 8.99
C PRO A 21 11.37 -1.22 7.61
N PRO A 22 12.69 -1.33 7.31
CA PRO A 22 13.23 -1.09 5.98
C PRO A 22 12.70 -2.14 4.99
N THR A 23 12.79 -1.85 3.69
CA THR A 23 12.27 -2.72 2.61
C THR A 23 12.74 -4.17 2.70
N GLU A 24 13.96 -4.42 3.17
CA GLU A 24 14.50 -5.76 3.42
C GLU A 24 13.66 -6.52 4.47
N LYS A 25 13.46 -5.94 5.66
CA LYS A 25 12.59 -6.53 6.70
C LYS A 25 11.14 -6.69 6.25
N GLN A 26 10.65 -5.79 5.38
CA GLN A 26 9.32 -5.94 4.80
C GLN A 26 9.27 -7.18 3.90
N ASN A 27 10.25 -7.36 3.01
CA ASN A 27 10.34 -8.55 2.17
C ASN A 27 10.47 -9.83 3.01
N ASP A 28 11.27 -9.81 4.08
CA ASP A 28 11.40 -10.96 4.99
C ASP A 28 10.09 -11.30 5.68
N PHE A 29 9.32 -10.28 6.10
CA PHE A 29 7.99 -10.48 6.66
C PHE A 29 7.06 -11.15 5.62
N PHE A 30 7.02 -10.65 4.38
CA PHE A 30 6.16 -11.23 3.34
C PHE A 30 6.60 -12.65 2.99
N ARG A 31 7.90 -12.92 2.91
CA ARG A 31 8.42 -14.29 2.75
C ARG A 31 7.95 -15.17 3.90
N THR A 32 8.11 -14.74 5.14
CA THR A 32 7.64 -15.53 6.30
C THR A 32 6.13 -15.76 6.24
N PHE A 33 5.35 -14.73 5.86
CA PHE A 33 3.90 -14.86 5.74
C PHE A 33 3.48 -15.86 4.66
N PHE A 34 4.07 -15.83 3.47
CA PHE A 34 3.65 -16.71 2.37
C PHE A 34 4.29 -18.11 2.44
N PHE A 35 5.47 -18.26 3.01
CA PHE A 35 6.26 -19.51 2.93
C PHE A 35 6.24 -20.32 4.22
N SER A 36 6.06 -19.68 5.37
CA SER A 36 6.23 -20.31 6.68
C SER A 36 4.91 -20.43 7.45
N ASP A 37 4.94 -21.08 8.61
CA ASP A 37 3.78 -21.11 9.49
C ASP A 37 3.55 -19.73 10.11
N VAL A 38 2.29 -19.40 10.40
CA VAL A 38 1.95 -18.10 11.02
C VAL A 38 2.65 -17.89 12.36
N ILE A 39 3.01 -18.98 13.06
CA ILE A 39 3.73 -18.88 14.32
C ILE A 39 5.13 -18.27 14.15
N ASP A 40 5.75 -18.46 12.97
CA ASP A 40 7.08 -17.94 12.65
C ASP A 40 7.09 -16.41 12.48
N LEU A 41 5.90 -15.82 12.28
CA LEU A 41 5.73 -14.37 12.25
C LEU A 41 6.07 -13.70 13.58
N LYS A 42 6.12 -14.44 14.70
CA LYS A 42 6.59 -13.92 16.01
C LYS A 42 8.00 -13.34 15.95
N ASN A 43 8.82 -13.78 14.98
CA ASN A 43 10.18 -13.28 14.80
C ASN A 43 10.25 -11.85 14.20
N HIS A 44 9.10 -11.26 13.84
CA HIS A 44 8.99 -9.93 13.21
C HIS A 44 8.45 -8.85 14.15
N ASP A 45 8.84 -8.92 15.44
CA ASP A 45 8.40 -8.00 16.50
C ASP A 45 6.86 -7.94 16.65
N LEU A 46 6.15 -9.03 16.34
CA LEU A 46 4.69 -9.08 16.36
C LEU A 46 4.14 -9.42 17.74
N THR A 47 3.04 -8.77 18.11
CA THR A 47 2.27 -9.15 19.30
C THR A 47 1.49 -10.44 19.05
N GLU A 48 1.03 -11.11 20.11
CA GLU A 48 0.14 -12.28 19.95
C GLU A 48 -1.16 -11.95 19.22
N GLN A 49 -1.66 -10.71 19.36
CA GLN A 49 -2.84 -10.25 18.66
C GLN A 49 -2.58 -10.12 17.16
N ASP A 50 -1.44 -9.56 16.77
CA ASP A 50 -1.04 -9.42 15.35
C ASP A 50 -0.93 -10.81 14.70
N VAL A 51 -0.29 -11.76 15.38
CA VAL A 51 -0.17 -13.16 14.90
C VAL A 51 -1.56 -13.79 14.71
N LYS A 52 -2.50 -13.54 15.63
CA LYS A 52 -3.90 -14.02 15.48
C LYS A 52 -4.60 -13.38 14.29
N GLN A 53 -4.36 -12.10 14.00
CA GLN A 53 -4.92 -11.43 12.83
C GLN A 53 -4.37 -12.03 11.54
N PHE A 54 -3.06 -12.24 11.43
CA PHE A 54 -2.46 -12.92 10.27
C PHE A 54 -2.90 -14.39 10.15
N ALA A 55 -3.12 -15.08 11.28
CA ALA A 55 -3.74 -16.41 11.28
C ALA A 55 -5.15 -16.41 10.68
N ALA A 56 -5.94 -15.37 10.99
CA ALA A 56 -7.27 -15.20 10.42
C ALA A 56 -7.19 -14.89 8.92
N LEU A 57 -6.23 -14.06 8.49
CA LEU A 57 -5.98 -13.79 7.07
C LEU A 57 -5.63 -15.08 6.31
N LYS A 58 -4.80 -15.96 6.87
CA LYS A 58 -4.49 -17.29 6.30
C LYS A 58 -5.68 -18.27 6.25
N LYS A 59 -6.81 -17.91 6.85
CA LYS A 59 -8.07 -18.66 6.78
C LYS A 59 -9.13 -17.97 5.93
N LEU A 60 -8.81 -16.82 5.33
CA LEU A 60 -9.76 -16.10 4.48
C LEU A 60 -10.11 -16.94 3.26
N LYS A 61 -11.40 -17.26 3.18
CA LYS A 61 -12.04 -17.87 2.03
C LYS A 61 -13.27 -17.04 1.72
N ALA A 62 -13.20 -16.24 0.66
CA ALA A 62 -14.39 -15.60 0.11
C ALA A 62 -15.08 -16.61 -0.80
N GLU A 63 -16.37 -16.89 -0.54
CA GLU A 63 -17.16 -17.81 -1.35
C GLU A 63 -17.04 -17.44 -2.83
N ASN A 64 -16.48 -18.35 -3.63
CA ASN A 64 -16.31 -18.26 -5.09
C ASN A 64 -15.50 -17.07 -5.65
N GLU A 65 -14.85 -16.25 -4.82
CA GLU A 65 -14.12 -15.06 -5.29
C GLU A 65 -12.64 -15.01 -4.92
N PHE A 66 -12.24 -15.56 -3.76
CA PHE A 66 -10.84 -15.47 -3.34
C PHE A 66 -10.51 -16.54 -2.31
N ASN A 67 -9.39 -17.22 -2.53
CA ASN A 67 -8.83 -18.19 -1.61
C ASN A 67 -7.39 -17.79 -1.31
N ILE A 68 -7.09 -17.54 -0.03
CA ILE A 68 -5.75 -17.16 0.40
C ILE A 68 -4.74 -18.28 0.11
N GLU A 69 -5.15 -19.55 0.10
CA GLU A 69 -4.30 -20.68 -0.24
C GLU A 69 -3.89 -20.65 -1.71
N ASP A 70 -4.81 -20.30 -2.62
CA ASP A 70 -4.49 -20.11 -4.03
C ASP A 70 -3.53 -18.93 -4.24
N LEU A 71 -3.69 -17.85 -3.46
CA LEU A 71 -2.73 -16.74 -3.47
C LEU A 71 -1.36 -17.19 -2.96
N ILE A 72 -1.30 -17.94 -1.86
CA ILE A 72 -0.04 -18.46 -1.31
C ILE A 72 0.68 -19.30 -2.36
N ASN A 73 -0.03 -20.24 -3.00
CA ASN A 73 0.55 -21.09 -4.05
C ASN A 73 1.01 -20.25 -5.26
N PHE A 74 0.24 -19.24 -5.64
CA PHE A 74 0.61 -18.31 -6.70
C PHE A 74 1.87 -17.52 -6.35
N VAL A 75 1.99 -16.98 -5.12
CA VAL A 75 3.20 -16.27 -4.68
C VAL A 75 4.39 -17.22 -4.66
N LYS A 76 4.24 -18.43 -4.11
CA LYS A 76 5.27 -19.47 -4.10
C LYS A 76 5.81 -19.81 -5.49
N TYR A 77 4.96 -19.77 -6.51
CA TYR A 77 5.38 -20.02 -7.88
C TYR A 77 6.45 -19.04 -8.39
N PHE A 78 6.33 -17.75 -8.04
CA PHE A 78 7.23 -16.71 -8.54
C PHE A 78 8.47 -16.49 -7.67
N PHE A 79 8.44 -17.01 -6.45
CA PHE A 79 9.50 -16.87 -5.46
C PHE A 79 10.12 -18.24 -5.26
N ILE A 80 11.14 -18.53 -6.05
CA ILE A 80 11.99 -19.70 -5.82
C ILE A 80 12.80 -19.42 -4.56
N GLU A 81 12.82 -20.37 -3.61
CA GLU A 81 13.38 -20.19 -2.26
C GLU A 81 14.85 -19.68 -2.25
N ASP A 82 15.61 -19.92 -3.31
CA ASP A 82 17.03 -19.58 -3.44
C ASP A 82 17.35 -18.29 -4.20
N GLU A 83 16.38 -17.61 -4.81
CA GLU A 83 16.62 -16.32 -5.48
C GLU A 83 16.18 -15.14 -4.60
N GLU A 84 17.13 -14.46 -3.96
CA GLU A 84 16.92 -13.14 -3.31
C GLU A 84 16.50 -12.03 -4.30
N SER A 85 16.56 -12.30 -5.60
CA SER A 85 16.37 -11.31 -6.67
C SER A 85 14.90 -10.89 -6.82
N PHE A 86 13.96 -11.82 -6.69
CA PHE A 86 12.54 -11.56 -6.95
C PHE A 86 11.85 -11.02 -5.71
N LYS A 87 11.40 -9.77 -5.77
CA LYS A 87 10.78 -9.05 -4.64
C LYS A 87 9.25 -8.98 -4.79
N MET A 88 8.55 -8.70 -3.70
CA MET A 88 7.08 -8.57 -3.72
C MET A 88 6.61 -7.47 -4.67
N ILE A 89 7.41 -6.42 -4.82
CA ILE A 89 7.14 -5.34 -5.78
C ILE A 89 7.20 -5.83 -7.23
N ASP A 90 8.10 -6.77 -7.55
CA ASP A 90 8.23 -7.33 -8.89
C ASP A 90 7.01 -8.20 -9.23
N LEU A 91 6.54 -9.00 -8.27
CA LEU A 91 5.30 -9.76 -8.42
C LEU A 91 4.11 -8.85 -8.65
N TYR A 92 3.99 -7.79 -7.84
CA TYR A 92 2.90 -6.84 -7.95
C TYR A 92 2.90 -6.12 -9.30
N ASN A 93 4.07 -5.67 -9.76
CA ASN A 93 4.25 -5.04 -11.06
C ASN A 93 3.93 -6.01 -12.22
N LEU A 94 4.37 -7.26 -12.12
CA LEU A 94 4.03 -8.28 -13.10
C LEU A 94 2.52 -8.44 -13.21
N ILE A 95 1.81 -8.63 -12.08
CA ILE A 95 0.35 -8.73 -12.05
C ILE A 95 -0.30 -7.51 -12.71
N ASP A 96 0.13 -6.30 -12.33
CA ASP A 96 -0.48 -5.06 -12.81
C ASP A 96 -0.30 -4.89 -14.32
N ILE A 97 0.89 -5.19 -14.85
CA ILE A 97 1.17 -5.19 -16.29
C ILE A 97 0.26 -6.18 -17.03
N GLN A 98 0.13 -7.42 -16.53
CA GLN A 98 -0.72 -8.43 -17.16
C GLN A 98 -2.20 -8.00 -17.17
N ILE A 99 -2.71 -7.45 -16.06
CA ILE A 99 -4.08 -6.92 -15.97
C ILE A 99 -4.26 -5.78 -16.96
N HIS A 100 -3.36 -4.78 -16.95
CA HIS A 100 -3.47 -3.58 -17.76
C HIS A 100 -3.41 -3.89 -19.27
N LYS A 101 -2.61 -4.89 -19.66
CA LYS A 101 -2.51 -5.33 -21.05
C LYS A 101 -3.57 -6.36 -21.45
N GLY A 102 -4.36 -6.87 -20.50
CA GLY A 102 -5.34 -7.92 -20.76
C GLY A 102 -4.70 -9.26 -21.14
N PHE A 103 -3.48 -9.50 -20.68
CA PHE A 103 -2.71 -10.70 -21.01
C PHE A 103 -2.94 -11.80 -19.99
N ASN A 104 -2.95 -13.04 -20.49
CA ASN A 104 -3.03 -14.23 -19.66
C ASN A 104 -1.65 -14.57 -19.13
N LEU A 105 -1.58 -14.99 -17.87
CA LEU A 105 -0.35 -15.49 -17.28
C LEU A 105 -0.36 -17.01 -17.34
N THR A 106 0.61 -17.57 -18.05
CA THR A 106 0.80 -19.02 -18.10
C THR A 106 1.90 -19.41 -17.13
N MET A 107 1.56 -20.32 -16.20
CA MET A 107 2.47 -20.93 -15.25
C MET A 107 2.66 -22.40 -15.60
N TYR A 108 3.90 -22.86 -15.56
CA TYR A 108 4.29 -24.26 -15.76
C TYR A 108 4.66 -24.85 -14.42
N GLU A 109 3.89 -25.83 -13.95
CA GLU A 109 4.19 -26.55 -12.73
C GLU A 109 5.43 -27.42 -12.93
N SER A 110 6.46 -27.20 -12.11
CA SER A 110 7.82 -27.74 -12.29
C SER A 110 7.90 -29.26 -12.20
N GLU A 111 6.99 -29.90 -11.46
CA GLU A 111 7.03 -31.33 -11.19
C GLU A 111 6.14 -32.15 -12.14
N SER A 112 4.97 -31.62 -12.51
CA SER A 112 3.99 -32.30 -13.37
C SER A 112 4.11 -31.94 -14.85
N GLY A 113 4.68 -30.77 -15.15
CA GLY A 113 4.63 -30.17 -16.49
C GLY A 113 3.25 -29.60 -16.83
N ASP A 114 2.30 -29.61 -15.89
CA ASP A 114 0.96 -29.11 -16.11
C ASP A 114 0.95 -27.60 -16.27
N LYS A 115 0.11 -27.15 -17.20
CA LYS A 115 -0.05 -25.74 -17.54
C LYS A 115 -1.25 -25.17 -16.79
N LYS A 116 -1.00 -24.22 -15.88
CA LYS A 116 -2.04 -23.37 -15.30
C LYS A 116 -2.07 -22.04 -16.03
N THR A 117 -3.22 -21.68 -16.60
CA THR A 117 -3.42 -20.35 -17.21
C THR A 117 -4.31 -19.52 -16.31
N LEU A 118 -3.82 -18.34 -15.93
CA LEU A 118 -4.56 -17.35 -15.18
C LEU A 118 -4.99 -16.22 -16.11
N TYR A 119 -6.28 -15.90 -16.05
CA TYR A 119 -6.86 -14.80 -16.81
C TYR A 119 -6.79 -13.49 -16.00
N PRO A 120 -6.83 -12.32 -16.67
CA PRO A 120 -6.75 -11.01 -16.00
C PRO A 120 -7.68 -10.83 -14.80
N HIS A 121 -8.91 -11.34 -14.87
CA HIS A 121 -9.88 -11.23 -13.77
C HIS A 121 -9.45 -12.00 -12.50
N GLN A 122 -8.75 -13.13 -12.65
CA GLN A 122 -8.19 -13.88 -11.52
C GLN A 122 -6.96 -13.14 -10.94
N LEU A 123 -6.16 -12.53 -11.80
CA LEU A 123 -5.02 -11.71 -11.37
C LEU A 123 -5.47 -10.47 -10.57
N VAL A 124 -6.64 -9.89 -10.88
CA VAL A 124 -7.24 -8.81 -10.07
C VAL A 124 -7.50 -9.28 -8.64
N GLN A 125 -7.95 -10.53 -8.45
CA GLN A 125 -8.20 -11.08 -7.12
C GLN A 125 -6.88 -11.28 -6.35
N TYR A 126 -5.85 -11.80 -7.00
CA TYR A 126 -4.52 -11.93 -6.38
C TYR A 126 -3.90 -10.59 -6.02
N ARG A 127 -4.02 -9.59 -6.90
CA ARG A 127 -3.61 -8.21 -6.60
C ARG A 127 -4.29 -7.67 -5.34
N LYS A 128 -5.62 -7.84 -5.24
CA LYS A 128 -6.39 -7.42 -4.06
C LYS A 128 -5.95 -8.17 -2.81
N GLY A 129 -5.72 -9.47 -2.90
CA GLY A 129 -5.23 -10.28 -1.78
C GLY A 129 -3.87 -9.82 -1.26
N ILE A 130 -2.92 -9.52 -2.17
CA ILE A 130 -1.62 -8.94 -1.80
C ILE A 130 -1.80 -7.59 -1.11
N LEU A 131 -2.69 -6.74 -1.63
CA LEU A 131 -3.00 -5.44 -1.02
C LEU A 131 -3.59 -5.57 0.39
N VAL A 132 -4.44 -6.57 0.64
CA VAL A 132 -5.00 -6.81 1.99
C VAL A 132 -3.89 -7.17 2.97
N VAL A 133 -2.96 -8.05 2.59
CA VAL A 133 -1.83 -8.43 3.47
C VAL A 133 -0.91 -7.23 3.70
N LEU A 134 -0.60 -6.45 2.66
CA LEU A 134 0.18 -5.21 2.76
C LEU A 134 -0.50 -4.21 3.70
N GLN A 135 -1.80 -3.99 3.52
CA GLN A 135 -2.58 -3.06 4.32
C GLN A 135 -2.59 -3.46 5.80
N GLU A 136 -2.79 -4.74 6.11
CA GLU A 136 -2.77 -5.22 7.50
C GLU A 136 -1.40 -5.00 8.14
N TYR A 137 -0.33 -5.38 7.43
CA TYR A 137 1.04 -5.17 7.88
C TYR A 137 1.33 -3.70 8.15
N PHE A 138 1.05 -2.82 7.18
CA PHE A 138 1.33 -1.40 7.34
C PHE A 138 0.45 -0.74 8.41
N SER A 139 -0.82 -1.11 8.53
CA SER A 139 -1.71 -0.60 9.57
C SER A 139 -1.16 -0.90 10.97
N MET A 140 -0.61 -2.09 11.15
CA MET A 140 0.06 -2.46 12.39
C MET A 140 1.35 -1.66 12.63
N GLN A 141 2.21 -1.50 11.62
CA GLN A 141 3.43 -0.70 11.76
C GLN A 141 3.11 0.77 12.09
N ILE A 142 2.05 1.33 11.49
CA ILE A 142 1.57 2.67 11.79
C ILE A 142 1.08 2.77 13.24
N LYS A 143 0.33 1.78 13.76
CA LYS A 143 -0.09 1.78 15.17
C LYS A 143 1.10 1.78 16.14
N LYS A 144 2.19 1.10 15.79
CA LYS A 144 3.43 1.14 16.58
C LYS A 144 4.09 2.51 16.48
N ALA A 145 4.15 3.08 15.28
CA ALA A 145 4.69 4.41 15.06
C ALA A 145 3.91 5.49 15.83
N GLN A 146 2.58 5.37 15.93
CA GLN A 146 1.69 6.26 16.71
C GLN A 146 2.02 6.33 18.21
N GLN A 147 2.77 5.36 18.74
CA GLN A 147 3.17 5.38 20.16
C GLN A 147 4.42 6.24 20.40
N LYS A 148 5.01 6.80 19.33
CA LYS A 148 6.20 7.64 19.40
C LYS A 148 5.82 9.11 19.35
N ASP A 149 6.44 9.91 20.22
CA ASP A 149 6.20 11.35 20.30
C ASP A 149 6.49 12.07 18.98
N GLU A 150 7.43 11.54 18.17
CA GLU A 150 7.76 12.12 16.87
C GLU A 150 6.65 11.94 15.82
N PHE A 151 5.70 11.03 16.02
CA PHE A 151 4.65 10.74 15.05
C PHE A 151 3.74 11.96 14.80
N ASP A 152 3.39 12.67 15.87
CA ASP A 152 2.54 13.86 15.80
C ASP A 152 3.20 14.97 14.98
N LEU A 153 4.54 15.09 15.01
CA LEU A 153 5.28 16.04 14.18
C LEU A 153 5.07 15.77 12.69
N TYR A 154 5.03 14.49 12.28
CA TYR A 154 4.74 14.13 10.90
C TYR A 154 3.28 14.43 10.54
N VAL A 155 2.34 14.09 11.42
CA VAL A 155 0.92 14.37 11.21
C VAL A 155 0.69 15.88 11.03
N ASP A 156 1.21 16.69 11.94
CA ASP A 156 1.10 18.15 11.92
C ASP A 156 1.72 18.72 10.64
N PHE A 157 2.91 18.26 10.27
CA PHE A 157 3.56 18.66 9.03
C PHE A 157 2.68 18.39 7.80
N PHE A 158 2.13 17.17 7.66
CA PHE A 158 1.29 16.82 6.53
C PHE A 158 -0.07 17.55 6.54
N GLN A 159 -0.60 17.86 7.73
CA GLN A 159 -1.80 18.67 7.85
C GLN A 159 -1.56 20.11 7.39
N GLU A 160 -0.43 20.73 7.74
CA GLU A 160 -0.03 22.07 7.28
C GLU A 160 0.23 22.08 5.76
N MET A 161 0.97 21.10 5.24
CA MET A 161 1.15 20.91 3.80
C MET A 161 -0.19 20.81 3.07
N GLY A 162 -1.12 20.01 3.61
CA GLY A 162 -2.47 19.89 3.05
C GLY A 162 -3.24 21.21 3.05
N LYS A 163 -3.01 22.12 4.03
CA LYS A 163 -3.64 23.45 4.04
C LYS A 163 -3.09 24.32 2.90
N VAL A 164 -1.77 24.35 2.76
CA VAL A 164 -1.09 25.12 1.70
C VAL A 164 -1.57 24.65 0.32
N LEU A 165 -1.63 23.35 0.06
CA LEU A 165 -2.08 22.81 -1.22
C LEU A 165 -3.54 23.15 -1.53
N LEU A 166 -4.44 23.09 -0.53
CA LEU A 166 -5.83 23.46 -0.72
C LEU A 166 -5.98 24.96 -0.99
N GLN A 167 -5.16 25.80 -0.36
CA GLN A 167 -5.12 27.24 -0.63
C GLN A 167 -4.64 27.52 -2.05
N GLU A 168 -3.53 26.92 -2.48
CA GLU A 168 -3.01 27.04 -3.85
C GLU A 168 -4.05 26.60 -4.88
N LYS A 169 -4.76 25.51 -4.61
CA LYS A 169 -5.86 25.07 -5.47
C LYS A 169 -7.00 26.09 -5.52
N GLY A 170 -7.39 26.64 -4.37
CA GLY A 170 -8.40 27.69 -4.29
C GLY A 170 -8.04 28.92 -5.12
N GLU A 171 -6.77 29.33 -5.09
CA GLU A 171 -6.25 30.44 -5.92
C GLU A 171 -6.35 30.12 -7.42
N LEU A 172 -5.98 28.90 -7.83
CA LEU A 172 -6.10 28.48 -9.24
C LEU A 172 -7.55 28.43 -9.74
N ILE A 173 -8.49 28.01 -8.89
CA ILE A 173 -9.93 28.04 -9.19
C ILE A 173 -10.39 29.48 -9.41
N LEU A 174 -10.00 30.42 -8.54
CA LEU A 174 -10.35 31.83 -8.66
C LEU A 174 -9.76 32.49 -9.92
N GLU A 175 -8.60 32.03 -10.36
CA GLU A 175 -7.94 32.49 -11.59
C GLU A 175 -8.49 31.82 -12.87
N GLY A 176 -9.43 30.87 -12.76
CA GLY A 176 -9.99 30.13 -13.89
C GLY A 176 -9.01 29.11 -14.51
N LEU A 177 -8.00 28.71 -13.74
CA LEU A 177 -6.90 27.83 -14.17
C LEU A 177 -7.01 26.41 -13.59
N ASP A 178 -8.21 26.01 -13.15
CA ASP A 178 -8.46 24.66 -12.62
C ASP A 178 -8.51 23.61 -13.74
N LEU A 179 -7.31 23.21 -14.18
CA LEU A 179 -7.11 22.30 -15.31
C LEU A 179 -6.94 20.84 -14.87
N LEU A 180 -6.84 20.58 -13.57
CA LEU A 180 -6.55 19.25 -13.02
C LEU A 180 -7.71 18.79 -12.15
N ARG A 181 -8.08 17.51 -12.28
CA ARG A 181 -8.96 16.87 -11.29
C ARG A 181 -8.30 16.92 -9.92
N ASP A 182 -9.10 16.96 -8.86
CA ASP A 182 -8.66 17.03 -7.46
C ASP A 182 -7.54 16.05 -7.11
N SER A 183 -7.68 14.80 -7.55
CA SER A 183 -6.68 13.77 -7.39
C SER A 183 -5.38 14.11 -8.12
N ASP A 184 -5.47 14.61 -9.35
CA ASP A 184 -4.34 14.89 -10.23
C ASP A 184 -3.57 16.14 -9.76
N PHE A 185 -4.26 17.12 -9.14
CA PHE A 185 -3.64 18.27 -8.48
C PHE A 185 -2.82 17.86 -7.25
N VAL A 186 -3.39 16.99 -6.40
CA VAL A 186 -2.70 16.40 -5.26
C VAL A 186 -1.49 15.60 -5.76
N PHE A 187 -1.68 14.61 -6.63
CA PHE A 187 -0.58 13.77 -7.14
C PHE A 187 0.50 14.55 -7.88
N SER A 188 0.19 15.60 -8.64
CA SER A 188 1.20 16.40 -9.35
C SER A 188 2.05 17.27 -8.43
N ASN A 189 1.53 17.70 -7.29
CA ASN A 189 2.32 18.40 -6.26
C ASN A 189 3.04 17.41 -5.33
N PHE A 190 2.45 16.25 -5.06
CA PHE A 190 3.05 15.19 -4.22
C PHE A 190 4.03 14.27 -4.95
N SER A 191 4.06 14.24 -6.28
CA SER A 191 5.08 13.49 -7.04
C SER A 191 6.49 14.09 -6.88
N TYR A 192 6.59 15.34 -6.40
CA TYR A 192 7.86 15.93 -5.96
C TYR A 192 8.33 15.40 -4.59
N LEU A 193 7.42 14.80 -3.81
CA LEU A 193 7.58 14.51 -2.38
C LEU A 193 7.96 13.07 -2.06
N SER A 194 7.90 12.13 -3.00
CA SER A 194 8.14 10.71 -2.71
C SER A 194 8.83 10.01 -3.87
N PHE A 195 10.15 9.83 -3.75
CA PHE A 195 10.87 8.86 -4.58
C PHE A 195 10.75 7.43 -4.06
N ASN A 196 10.12 7.19 -2.90
CA ASN A 196 10.26 5.92 -2.18
C ASN A 196 8.97 5.27 -1.64
N TRP A 197 7.77 5.73 -2.02
CA TRP A 197 6.51 5.11 -1.55
C TRP A 197 6.48 4.93 -0.02
N ASP A 198 6.92 5.96 0.70
CA ASP A 198 7.00 5.91 2.15
C ASP A 198 5.59 5.78 2.74
N VAL A 199 5.33 4.67 3.42
CA VAL A 199 4.02 4.30 3.94
C VAL A 199 3.48 5.33 4.94
N LEU A 200 4.36 5.96 5.71
CA LEU A 200 3.96 7.01 6.64
C LEU A 200 3.58 8.28 5.88
N LEU A 201 4.32 8.63 4.83
CA LEU A 201 3.95 9.76 3.96
C LEU A 201 2.59 9.52 3.32
N LEU A 202 2.37 8.33 2.74
CA LEU A 202 1.09 7.96 2.11
C LEU A 202 -0.06 7.92 3.13
N TRP A 203 0.17 7.40 4.33
CA TRP A 203 -0.84 7.35 5.39
C TRP A 203 -1.16 8.73 5.95
N SER A 204 -0.16 9.55 6.24
CA SER A 204 -0.35 10.90 6.76
C SER A 204 -1.05 11.79 5.74
N MET A 205 -0.74 11.64 4.45
CA MET A 205 -1.52 12.25 3.37
C MET A 205 -2.98 11.79 3.39
N PHE A 206 -3.21 10.48 3.46
CA PHE A 206 -4.57 9.94 3.53
C PHE A 206 -5.37 10.52 4.70
N ILE A 207 -4.77 10.61 5.90
CA ILE A 207 -5.41 11.20 7.08
C ILE A 207 -5.69 12.69 6.88
N ALA A 208 -4.72 13.45 6.36
CA ALA A 208 -4.88 14.88 6.10
C ALA A 208 -6.02 15.17 5.11
N HIS A 209 -6.24 14.29 4.12
CA HIS A 209 -7.33 14.42 3.16
C HIS A 209 -8.66 13.87 3.68
N ARG A 210 -8.66 12.75 4.42
CA ARG A 210 -9.87 12.14 4.98
C ARG A 210 -10.60 13.08 5.93
N GLY A 211 -9.89 13.80 6.80
CA GLY A 211 -10.49 14.76 7.73
C GLY A 211 -11.10 16.01 7.06
N ARG A 212 -10.95 16.16 5.74
CA ARG A 212 -11.37 17.35 4.97
C ARG A 212 -12.28 17.05 3.78
N CYS A 213 -12.61 15.78 3.53
CA CYS A 213 -13.68 15.42 2.62
C CYS A 213 -15.01 15.58 3.38
N PRO A 214 -15.92 16.48 2.97
CA PRO A 214 -17.27 16.48 3.52
C PRO A 214 -17.86 15.09 3.27
N GLU A 215 -18.50 14.50 4.29
CA GLU A 215 -19.35 13.34 4.07
C GLU A 215 -20.41 13.73 3.03
N ALA A 216 -20.22 13.29 1.78
CA ALA A 216 -21.20 13.45 0.74
C ALA A 216 -22.39 12.53 1.09
N GLY A 217 -23.36 13.06 1.83
CA GLY A 217 -24.68 12.44 1.98
C GLY A 217 -25.17 12.20 3.41
N ALA A 218 -25.19 13.23 4.24
CA ALA A 218 -26.17 13.30 5.34
C ALA A 218 -27.01 14.57 5.14
N SER A 219 -27.93 14.54 4.17
CA SER A 219 -29.06 15.48 4.18
C SER A 219 -29.99 15.04 5.30
N GLU A 220 -29.91 15.71 6.44
CA GLU A 220 -30.99 15.73 7.41
C GLU A 220 -32.22 16.34 6.72
N ALA A 221 -33.16 15.48 6.35
CA ALA A 221 -34.54 15.85 6.19
C ALA A 221 -35.11 16.08 7.59
N GLY A 222 -35.56 17.31 7.89
CA GLY A 222 -36.37 17.57 9.07
C GLY A 222 -36.28 18.96 9.68
N ALA A 223 -36.93 19.94 9.04
CA ALA A 223 -37.70 20.99 9.71
C ALA A 223 -38.68 21.62 8.70
#